data_AF-A0A350JHM1-F1
#
_entry.id   AF-A0A350JHM1-F1
#
_cell.length_a   1.000
_cell.length_b   1.000
_cell.length_c   1.000
_cell.angle_alpha   90.00
_cell.angle_beta   90.00
_cell.angle_gamma   90.00
#
_symmetry.space_group_name_H-M   'P 1'
#
loop_
_entity.id
_entity.type
_entity.pdbx_description
1 polymer ?
#
loop_
_entity_poly.entity_id
_entity_poly.type
_entity_poly.pdbx_seq_one_letter_code
_entity_poly.pdbx_strand_id
1 'polypeptide(L)'
;MIISIVGINDSTIRERQKGHQKVSQVFQKWEMVTSHTARRSFCTNKFLAEMPVQAIMQFSGHKSERTFMRYLKIDSEMAADKYSGFF
;
A
#
# COMPACT_ATOMS: atom_id res chain seq x y z
N MET A 1 16.14 0.72 -7.44
CA MET A 1 16.87 1.07 -8.67
C MET A 1 15.99 1.77 -9.71
N ILE A 2 14.82 1.22 -10.10
CA ILE A 2 13.91 1.92 -11.05
C ILE A 2 13.21 3.14 -10.42
N ILE A 3 12.90 3.08 -9.12
CA ILE A 3 12.07 4.10 -8.43
C ILE A 3 12.81 5.43 -8.20
N SER A 4 14.14 5.40 -8.04
CA SER A 4 14.95 6.63 -7.92
C SER A 4 15.01 7.43 -9.23
N ILE A 5 14.80 6.77 -10.37
CA ILE A 5 14.78 7.39 -11.70
C ILE A 5 13.47 8.16 -11.92
N VAL A 6 12.39 7.78 -11.21
CA VAL A 6 11.05 8.39 -11.31
C VAL A 6 10.89 9.61 -10.38
N GLY A 7 11.96 10.06 -9.72
CA GLY A 7 11.97 11.29 -8.92
C GLY A 7 11.37 11.17 -7.51
N ILE A 8 11.09 9.95 -7.02
CA ILE A 8 10.67 9.72 -5.63
C ILE A 8 11.91 9.76 -4.71
N ASN A 9 12.43 10.97 -4.49
CA ASN A 9 13.70 11.23 -3.81
C ASN A 9 13.55 11.91 -2.44
N ASP A 10 12.33 12.04 -1.91
CA ASP A 10 12.17 12.60 -0.57
C ASP A 10 12.77 11.68 0.49
N SER A 11 13.38 12.28 1.51
CA SER A 11 13.83 11.57 2.70
C SER A 11 12.69 11.41 3.70
N THR A 12 12.66 10.26 4.39
CA THR A 12 11.68 9.96 5.43
C THR A 12 12.37 9.35 6.64
N ILE A 13 11.89 9.68 7.82
CA ILE A 13 12.42 9.13 9.07
C ILE A 13 11.66 7.85 9.37
N ARG A 14 12.39 6.75 9.54
CA ARG A 14 11.85 5.50 10.04
C ARG A 14 12.35 5.29 11.47
N GLU A 15 11.40 5.28 12.40
CA GLU A 15 11.68 4.89 13.77
C GLU A 15 11.44 3.38 13.94
N ARG A 16 12.40 2.70 14.55
CA ARG A 16 12.25 1.32 15.02
C ARG A 16 12.70 1.24 16.47
N GLN A 17 11.94 0.53 17.28
CA GLN A 17 12.43 0.11 18.60
C GLN A 17 13.32 -1.13 18.44
N LYS A 18 14.51 -1.07 19.03
CA LYS A 18 15.42 -2.21 19.17
C LYS A 18 15.71 -2.38 20.66
N GLY A 19 14.95 -3.28 21.31
CA GLY A 19 14.93 -3.38 22.77
C GLY A 19 14.35 -2.12 23.42
N HIS A 20 15.04 -1.57 24.43
CA HIS A 20 14.63 -0.33 25.11
C HIS A 20 15.03 0.96 24.39
N GLN A 21 15.72 0.88 23.24
CA GLN A 21 16.20 2.05 22.52
C GLN A 21 15.35 2.32 21.26
N LYS A 22 14.98 3.58 21.08
CA LYS A 22 14.41 4.08 19.82
C LYS A 22 15.55 4.42 18.87
N VAL A 23 15.59 3.76 17.72
CA VAL A 23 16.55 4.05 16.65
C VAL A 23 15.79 4.75 15.53
N SER A 24 16.08 6.03 15.31
CA SER A 24 15.62 6.79 14.16
C SER A 24 16.68 6.73 13.06
N GLN A 25 16.27 6.34 11.85
CA GLN A 25 17.14 6.32 10.68
C GLN A 25 16.44 7.07 9.54
N VAL A 26 17.21 7.92 8.86
CA VAL A 26 16.74 8.62 7.66
C VAL A 26 16.93 7.69 6.48
N PHE A 27 15.86 7.39 5.76
CA PHE A 27 15.87 6.61 4.53
C PHE A 27 15.28 7.44 3.40
N GLN A 28 15.79 7.28 2.20
CA GLN A 28 15.13 7.80 1.01
C GLN A 28 13.87 6.98 0.73
N LYS A 29 12.79 7.62 0.28
CA LYS A 29 11.53 6.92 -0.01
C LYS A 29 11.73 5.73 -0.94
N TRP A 30 12.56 5.87 -1.98
CA TRP A 30 12.85 4.78 -2.91
C TRP A 30 13.54 3.58 -2.28
N GLU A 31 14.25 3.74 -1.15
CA GLU A 31 14.85 2.63 -0.40
C GLU A 31 13.79 1.79 0.33
N MET A 32 12.64 2.41 0.63
CA MET A 32 11.54 1.75 1.33
C MET A 32 10.49 1.13 0.41
N VAL A 33 10.48 1.48 -0.88
CA VAL A 33 9.55 0.91 -1.85
C VAL A 33 10.10 -0.40 -2.41
N THR A 34 9.37 -1.49 -2.16
CA THR A 34 9.70 -2.83 -2.65
C THR A 34 8.56 -3.36 -3.54
N SER A 35 8.77 -4.50 -4.19
CA SER A 35 7.71 -5.19 -4.95
C SER A 35 6.47 -5.46 -4.11
N HIS A 36 6.63 -5.69 -2.80
CA HIS A 36 5.52 -5.86 -1.87
C HIS A 36 4.69 -4.58 -1.72
N THR A 37 5.35 -3.43 -1.58
CA THR A 37 4.69 -2.12 -1.54
C THR A 37 3.93 -1.85 -2.84
N ALA A 38 4.55 -2.13 -3.99
CA ALA A 38 3.91 -1.96 -5.30
C ALA A 38 2.67 -2.86 -5.46
N ARG A 39 2.73 -4.12 -5.04
CA ARG A 39 1.60 -5.06 -5.07
C ARG A 39 0.44 -4.59 -4.19
N ARG A 40 0.72 -4.03 -3.02
CA ARG A 40 -0.30 -3.44 -2.13
C ARG A 40 -0.98 -2.25 -2.80
N SER A 41 -0.20 -1.30 -3.32
CA SER A 41 -0.71 -0.13 -4.03
C SER A 41 -1.56 -0.53 -5.25
N PHE A 42 -1.12 -1.54 -6.01
CA PHE A 42 -1.89 -2.09 -7.12
C PHE A 42 -3.28 -2.58 -6.70
N CYS A 43 -3.34 -3.40 -5.63
CA CYS A 43 -4.61 -3.96 -5.16
C CYS A 43 -5.60 -2.88 -4.74
N THR A 44 -5.15 -1.91 -3.93
CA THR A 44 -6.00 -0.79 -3.48
C THR A 44 -6.46 0.07 -4.65
N ASN A 45 -5.56 0.46 -5.55
CA ASN A 45 -5.91 1.35 -6.67
C ASN A 45 -6.91 0.71 -7.63
N LYS A 46 -6.74 -0.57 -7.96
CA LYS A 46 -7.68 -1.28 -8.85
C LYS A 46 -9.04 -1.52 -8.19
N PHE A 47 -9.06 -1.74 -6.87
CA PHE A 47 -10.31 -1.84 -6.12
C PHE A 47 -11.07 -0.51 -6.09
N LEU A 48 -10.37 0.61 -5.97
CA LEU A 48 -10.96 1.95 -6.05
C LEU A 48 -11.46 2.26 -7.46
N ALA A 49 -10.74 1.81 -8.50
CA ALA A 49 -11.16 1.89 -9.90
C ALA A 49 -12.22 0.86 -10.31
N GLU A 50 -12.94 0.29 -9.34
CA GLU A 50 -14.10 -0.61 -9.54
C GLU A 50 -13.82 -1.88 -10.35
N MET A 51 -12.54 -2.29 -10.45
CA MET A 51 -12.19 -3.54 -11.09
C MET A 51 -12.74 -4.73 -10.28
N PRO A 52 -13.29 -5.79 -10.93
CA PRO A 52 -13.80 -6.95 -10.23
C PRO A 52 -12.76 -7.57 -9.29
N VAL A 53 -13.15 -7.80 -8.04
CA VAL A 53 -12.26 -8.31 -6.97
C VAL A 53 -11.58 -9.61 -7.39
N GLN A 54 -12.33 -10.50 -8.05
CA GLN A 54 -11.82 -11.78 -8.55
C GLN A 54 -10.69 -11.57 -9.57
N ALA A 55 -10.81 -10.59 -10.47
CA ALA A 55 -9.77 -10.27 -11.43
C ALA A 55 -8.52 -9.71 -10.72
N ILE A 56 -8.69 -8.79 -9.78
CA ILE A 56 -7.58 -8.25 -8.99
C ILE A 56 -6.88 -9.37 -8.20
N MET A 57 -7.64 -10.30 -7.63
CA MET A 57 -7.10 -11.46 -6.90
C MET A 57 -6.32 -12.41 -7.80
N GLN A 58 -6.78 -12.65 -9.03
CA GLN A 58 -6.04 -13.42 -10.03
C GLN A 58 -4.69 -12.75 -10.38
N PHE A 59 -4.70 -11.45 -10.71
CA PHE A 59 -3.47 -10.72 -11.02
C PHE A 59 -2.51 -10.62 -9.83
N SER A 60 -3.07 -10.40 -8.64
CA SER A 60 -2.27 -10.29 -7.44
C SER A 60 -1.86 -11.65 -6.89
N GLY A 61 -2.40 -12.78 -7.36
CA GLY A 61 -2.06 -14.13 -6.87
C GLY A 61 -2.65 -14.47 -5.49
N HIS A 62 -3.78 -13.88 -5.12
CA HIS A 62 -4.47 -14.18 -3.86
C HIS A 62 -5.55 -15.25 -4.06
N LYS A 63 -5.48 -16.33 -3.27
CA LYS A 63 -6.46 -17.43 -3.32
C LYS A 63 -7.70 -17.21 -2.46
N SER A 64 -7.61 -16.37 -1.43
CA SER A 64 -8.71 -16.11 -0.51
C SER A 64 -8.97 -14.62 -0.33
N GLU A 65 -10.25 -14.24 -0.30
CA GLU A 65 -10.68 -12.86 -0.10
C GLU A 65 -10.18 -12.32 1.24
N ARG A 66 -10.26 -13.12 2.31
CA ARG A 66 -9.70 -12.74 3.63
C ARG A 66 -8.24 -12.30 3.54
N THR A 67 -7.43 -12.96 2.71
CA THR A 67 -6.04 -12.56 2.52
C THR A 67 -5.91 -11.31 1.66
N PHE A 68 -6.72 -11.20 0.61
CA PHE A 68 -6.78 -10.04 -0.26
C PHE A 68 -7.22 -8.76 0.49
N MET A 69 -8.22 -8.85 1.37
CA MET A 69 -8.70 -7.71 2.17
C MET A 69 -7.58 -7.09 3.02
N ARG A 70 -6.59 -7.88 3.49
CA ARG A 70 -5.42 -7.35 4.20
C ARG A 70 -4.50 -6.49 3.33
N TYR A 71 -4.61 -6.58 2.01
CA TYR A 71 -3.85 -5.76 1.06
C TYR A 71 -4.56 -4.44 0.74
N LEU A 72 -5.88 -4.35 0.97
CA LEU A 72 -6.63 -3.12 0.82
C LEU A 72 -6.37 -2.21 2.03
N LYS A 73 -5.68 -1.10 1.76
CA LYS A 73 -5.48 0.00 2.71
C LYS A 73 -6.53 1.06 2.43
N ILE A 74 -7.79 0.76 2.75
CA ILE A 74 -8.90 1.70 2.66
C ILE A 74 -9.07 2.28 4.06
N ASP A 75 -8.96 3.60 4.19
CA ASP A 75 -9.27 4.30 5.42
C ASP A 75 -10.78 4.63 5.49
N SER A 76 -11.21 5.13 6.65
CA SER A 76 -12.61 5.48 6.89
C SER A 76 -13.11 6.60 5.98
N GLU A 77 -12.24 7.51 5.56
CA GLU A 77 -12.59 8.64 4.68
C GLU A 77 -12.81 8.15 3.25
N MET A 78 -11.92 7.33 2.72
CA MET A 78 -12.06 6.68 1.41
C MET A 78 -13.31 5.78 1.35
N ALA A 79 -13.63 5.10 2.45
CA ALA A 79 -14.87 4.33 2.55
C ALA A 79 -16.09 5.28 2.54
N ALA A 80 -16.05 6.37 3.32
CA ALA A 80 -17.14 7.35 3.36
C ALA A 80 -17.37 7.99 1.98
N ASP A 81 -16.32 8.44 1.29
CA ASP A 81 -16.42 8.98 -0.07
C ASP A 81 -17.02 7.96 -1.03
N LYS A 82 -16.56 6.70 -0.98
CA LYS A 82 -17.05 5.64 -1.85
C LYS A 82 -18.52 5.27 -1.60
N TYR A 83 -18.98 5.34 -0.35
CA TYR A 83 -20.34 4.98 0.03
C TYR A 83 -21.26 6.19 0.26
N SER A 84 -20.78 7.41 -0.01
CA SER A 84 -21.52 8.66 0.18
C SER A 84 -22.83 8.73 -0.62
N GLY A 85 -22.90 8.08 -1.78
CA GLY A 85 -24.11 8.03 -2.61
C GLY A 85 -25.09 6.90 -2.27
N PHE A 86 -24.79 6.06 -1.27
CA PHE A 86 -25.65 4.96 -0.83
C PHE A 86 -26.50 5.31 0.41
N PHE A 87 -26.23 6.46 1.05
CA PHE A 87 -26.94 7.00 2.20
C PHE A 87 -27.43 8.42 1.90
#